data_AF-A0A2M7B292-F1
#
_entry.id   AF-A0A2M7B292-F1
#
_cell.length_a   1.000
_cell.length_b   1.000
_cell.length_c   1.000
_cell.angle_alpha   90.00
_cell.angle_beta   90.00
_cell.angle_gamma   90.00
#
_symmetry.space_group_name_H-M   'P 1'
#
loop_
_entity.id
_entity.type
_entity.pdbx_description
1 polymer ?
#
loop_
_entity_poly.entity_id
_entity_poly.type
_entity_poly.pdbx_seq_one_letter_code
_entity_poly.pdbx_strand_id
1 'polypeptide(L)'
;MICPSCSNVADSAEKYCSRCGLALTTRSQKLLSAAGTFSWIMRRALGGMFAGIIGWMLSIALNRVMSMDTAPSLTVELLVRFAIVGTFLGNVGGIIERSSYKALLGGVLGCIGGIIGGLINRPVYDLFANSTSAYSISHLISWGVVGLFVGMTSGLIERNRKKIIAGLVAGIVGGSIGGILGSTLYAGLLMDPSRSSWLTFRFIEASAGAVVGINLWLVLGLVEKLYIFRRKQISAGSEKVCDFCHTQNSLRAWYCKNCGRTLQFAASVEKLKITPYRALERISNAFKFLSWLSAVAGIVIVVIIFISLLFQNILFAIFVSVALAIAIYIISVVLNGISEMLVKFMKIKESE
;
A
#
# COMPACT_ATOMS: atom_id res chain seq x y z
N MET A 1 24.97 -32.98 -1.94
CA MET A 1 24.12 -32.40 -3.02
C MET A 1 24.74 -31.10 -3.49
N ILE A 2 24.80 -30.83 -4.80
CA ILE A 2 25.31 -29.56 -5.32
C ILE A 2 24.16 -28.55 -5.38
N CYS A 3 24.33 -27.39 -4.76
CA CYS A 3 23.31 -26.34 -4.78
C CYS A 3 23.15 -25.75 -6.20
N PRO A 4 21.96 -25.77 -6.80
CA PRO A 4 21.76 -25.32 -8.20
C PRO A 4 21.97 -23.81 -8.39
N SER A 5 22.00 -23.01 -7.31
CA SER A 5 22.14 -21.55 -7.40
C SER A 5 23.60 -21.08 -7.27
N CYS A 6 24.42 -21.75 -6.48
CA CYS A 6 25.80 -21.30 -6.20
C CYS A 6 26.86 -22.41 -6.35
N SER A 7 26.45 -23.59 -6.81
CA SER A 7 27.29 -24.78 -6.99
C SER A 7 28.02 -25.25 -5.72
N ASN A 8 27.63 -24.77 -4.53
CA ASN A 8 28.22 -25.22 -3.28
C ASN A 8 27.84 -26.67 -2.99
N VAL A 9 28.82 -27.48 -2.58
CA VAL A 9 28.58 -28.84 -2.12
C VAL A 9 28.02 -28.76 -0.70
N ALA A 10 26.76 -29.17 -0.53
CA ALA A 10 26.08 -29.26 0.75
C ALA A 10 25.96 -30.73 1.17
N ASP A 11 26.07 -31.01 2.46
CA ASP A 11 25.86 -32.35 2.99
C ASP A 11 24.42 -32.82 2.76
N SER A 12 24.23 -34.13 2.59
CA SER A 12 22.91 -34.72 2.30
C SER A 12 21.88 -34.47 3.40
N ALA A 13 22.32 -34.18 4.63
CA ALA A 13 21.47 -33.85 5.77
C ALA A 13 21.03 -32.37 5.82
N GLU A 14 21.68 -31.48 5.07
CA GLU A 14 21.40 -30.05 5.13
C GLU A 14 20.09 -29.69 4.41
N LYS A 15 19.15 -29.06 5.13
CA LYS A 15 17.87 -28.58 4.55
C LYS A 15 18.03 -27.33 3.69
N TYR A 16 19.13 -26.59 3.89
CA TYR A 16 19.44 -25.32 3.27
C TYR A 16 20.92 -25.28 2.89
N CYS A 17 21.26 -24.66 1.77
CA CYS A 17 22.63 -24.42 1.38
C CYS A 17 23.29 -23.40 2.34
N SER A 18 24.37 -23.78 3.02
CA SER A 18 25.14 -22.93 3.94
C SER A 18 25.63 -21.61 3.31
N ARG A 19 25.96 -21.61 2.01
CA ARG A 19 26.49 -20.43 1.30
C ARG A 19 25.41 -19.43 0.86
N CYS A 20 24.30 -19.91 0.29
CA CYS A 20 23.29 -19.02 -0.33
C CYS A 20 21.89 -19.09 0.32
N GLY A 21 21.68 -19.99 1.29
CA GLY A 21 20.41 -20.17 1.98
C GLY A 21 19.30 -20.82 1.14
N LEU A 22 19.61 -21.35 -0.05
CA LEU A 22 18.62 -22.03 -0.89
C LEU A 22 18.13 -23.31 -0.21
N ALA A 23 16.81 -23.49 -0.15
CA ALA A 23 16.19 -24.73 0.32
C ALA A 23 16.49 -25.89 -0.64
N LEU A 24 17.09 -26.98 -0.14
CA LEU A 24 17.51 -28.13 -0.95
C LEU A 24 16.44 -29.25 -1.01
N THR A 25 15.51 -29.30 -0.05
CA THR A 25 14.46 -30.33 0.00
C THR A 25 13.12 -29.78 -0.50
N THR A 26 12.29 -30.64 -1.11
CA THR A 26 10.95 -30.25 -1.60
C THR A 26 10.05 -29.70 -0.49
N ARG A 27 10.15 -30.27 0.72
CA ARG A 27 9.40 -29.78 1.91
C ARG A 27 9.89 -28.40 2.35
N SER A 28 11.21 -28.17 2.41
CA SER A 28 11.75 -26.84 2.76
C SER A 28 11.45 -25.81 1.65
N GLN A 29 11.43 -26.21 0.38
CA GLN A 29 11.06 -25.34 -0.74
C GLN A 29 9.58 -24.91 -0.67
N LYS A 30 8.65 -25.84 -0.38
CA LYS A 30 7.22 -25.51 -0.17
C LYS A 30 7.04 -24.57 1.02
N LEU A 31 7.73 -24.83 2.14
CA LEU A 31 7.66 -23.98 3.32
C LEU A 31 8.22 -22.58 3.03
N LEU A 32 9.35 -22.48 2.31
CA LEU A 32 9.93 -21.21 1.91
C LEU A 32 9.04 -20.44 0.93
N SER A 33 8.34 -21.14 0.01
CA SER A 33 7.39 -20.48 -0.91
C SER A 33 6.15 -20.00 -0.17
N ALA A 34 5.66 -20.76 0.81
CA ALA A 34 4.56 -20.35 1.68
C ALA A 34 4.95 -19.14 2.54
N ALA A 35 6.10 -19.18 3.20
CA ALA A 35 6.63 -18.05 3.97
C ALA A 35 6.87 -16.82 3.10
N GLY A 36 7.38 -17.00 1.87
CA GLY A 36 7.54 -15.92 0.90
C GLY A 36 6.21 -15.32 0.44
N THR A 37 5.18 -16.16 0.28
CA THR A 37 3.82 -15.75 -0.05
C THR A 37 3.18 -14.96 1.09
N PHE A 38 3.26 -15.49 2.31
CA PHE A 38 2.80 -14.82 3.52
C PHE A 38 3.51 -13.48 3.73
N SER A 39 4.84 -13.44 3.64
CA SER A 39 5.62 -12.21 3.74
C SER A 39 5.26 -11.18 2.65
N TRP A 40 4.91 -11.64 1.45
CA TRP A 40 4.42 -10.76 0.38
C TRP A 40 3.07 -10.15 0.75
N ILE A 41 2.12 -10.95 1.25
CA ILE A 41 0.79 -10.49 1.68
C ILE A 41 0.92 -9.53 2.87
N MET A 42 1.69 -9.89 3.89
CA MET A 42 1.89 -9.07 5.10
C MET A 42 2.51 -7.72 4.79
N ARG A 43 3.46 -7.64 3.85
CA ARG A 43 4.02 -6.34 3.44
C ARG A 43 2.96 -5.40 2.86
N ARG A 44 1.97 -5.93 2.14
CA ARG A 44 0.86 -5.14 1.60
C ARG A 44 -0.11 -4.73 2.68
N ALA A 45 -0.46 -5.67 3.58
CA ALA A 45 -1.29 -5.37 4.74
C ALA A 45 -0.66 -4.25 5.61
N LEU A 46 0.63 -4.31 5.89
CA LEU A 46 1.36 -3.26 6.61
C LEU A 46 1.41 -1.94 5.83
N GLY A 47 1.63 -1.98 4.51
CA GLY A 47 1.52 -0.78 3.66
C GLY A 47 0.13 -0.14 3.75
N GLY A 48 -0.92 -0.96 3.76
CA GLY A 48 -2.30 -0.56 3.99
C GLY A 48 -2.51 0.09 5.35
N MET A 49 -1.97 -0.53 6.41
CA MET A 49 -2.00 -0.01 7.78
C MET A 49 -1.41 1.40 7.85
N PHE A 50 -0.21 1.62 7.32
CA PHE A 50 0.43 2.95 7.32
C PHE A 50 -0.34 3.97 6.48
N ALA A 51 -0.82 3.57 5.30
CA ALA A 51 -1.65 4.45 4.49
C ALA A 51 -2.96 4.84 5.18
N GLY A 52 -3.58 3.91 5.90
CA GLY A 52 -4.76 4.16 6.73
C GLY A 52 -4.48 5.17 7.85
N ILE A 53 -3.39 4.97 8.61
CA ILE A 53 -2.96 5.91 9.66
C ILE A 53 -2.76 7.32 9.09
N ILE A 54 -1.96 7.43 8.02
CA ILE A 54 -1.62 8.73 7.43
C ILE A 54 -2.86 9.40 6.85
N GLY A 55 -3.68 8.66 6.10
CA GLY A 55 -4.91 9.17 5.52
C GLY A 55 -5.88 9.70 6.58
N TRP A 56 -6.06 8.97 7.69
CA TRP A 56 -6.93 9.41 8.79
C TRP A 56 -6.39 10.67 9.46
N MET A 57 -5.11 10.68 9.84
CA MET A 57 -4.48 11.84 10.48
C MET A 57 -4.57 13.08 9.59
N LEU A 58 -4.37 12.93 8.29
CA LEU A 58 -4.49 14.03 7.35
C LEU A 58 -5.93 14.52 7.20
N SER A 59 -6.89 13.60 7.10
CA SER A 59 -8.31 13.98 7.00
C SER A 59 -8.78 14.82 8.18
N ILE A 60 -8.31 14.49 9.39
CA ILE A 60 -8.58 15.24 10.61
C ILE A 60 -7.96 16.64 10.54
N ALA A 61 -6.69 16.71 10.15
CA ALA A 61 -5.98 17.98 10.06
C ALA A 61 -6.69 18.90 9.08
N LEU A 62 -7.15 18.37 7.94
CA LEU A 62 -7.88 19.14 6.96
C LEU A 62 -9.26 19.57 7.45
N ASN A 63 -10.03 18.68 8.07
CA ASN A 63 -11.36 19.03 8.59
C ASN A 63 -11.27 20.18 9.59
N ARG A 64 -10.23 20.21 10.43
CA ARG A 64 -10.01 21.32 11.36
C ARG A 64 -9.72 22.65 10.67
N VAL A 65 -8.95 22.63 9.59
CA VAL A 65 -8.67 23.85 8.80
C VAL A 65 -9.95 24.34 8.12
N MET A 66 -10.77 23.43 7.58
CA MET A 66 -12.03 23.79 6.93
C MET A 66 -13.08 24.35 7.90
N SER A 67 -13.11 23.88 9.15
CA SER A 67 -14.11 24.31 10.14
C SER A 67 -13.80 25.65 10.82
N MET A 68 -12.71 26.35 10.48
CA MET A 68 -12.35 27.63 11.12
C MET A 68 -13.28 28.79 10.74
N ASP A 69 -13.85 28.78 9.53
CA ASP A 69 -14.56 29.95 8.99
C ASP A 69 -16.08 29.74 8.80
N THR A 70 -16.53 28.50 8.60
CA THR A 70 -17.96 28.11 8.57
C THR A 70 -18.07 26.64 8.99
N ALA A 71 -19.13 26.26 9.72
CA ALA A 71 -19.35 24.84 10.02
C ALA A 71 -19.70 24.10 8.71
N PRO A 72 -18.80 23.29 8.13
CA PRO A 72 -19.14 22.55 6.92
C PRO A 72 -20.30 21.62 7.23
N SER A 73 -21.20 21.43 6.24
CA SER A 73 -22.21 20.39 6.39
C SER A 73 -21.52 19.04 6.65
N LEU A 74 -22.08 18.23 7.54
CA LEU A 74 -21.55 16.91 7.89
C LEU A 74 -21.25 16.06 6.63
N THR A 75 -22.06 16.21 5.59
CA THR A 75 -21.86 15.56 4.29
C THR A 75 -20.52 15.95 3.65
N VAL A 76 -20.18 17.24 3.61
CA VAL A 76 -18.89 17.72 3.05
C VAL A 76 -17.73 17.16 3.87
N GLU A 77 -17.85 17.15 5.20
CA GLU A 77 -16.82 16.59 6.07
C GLU A 77 -16.56 15.09 5.77
N LEU A 78 -17.64 14.30 5.65
CA LEU A 78 -17.55 12.88 5.31
C LEU A 78 -16.95 12.66 3.92
N LEU A 79 -17.36 13.46 2.93
CA LEU A 79 -16.83 13.36 1.56
C LEU A 79 -15.33 13.57 1.53
N VAL A 80 -14.86 14.66 2.12
CA VAL A 80 -13.45 15.02 2.15
C VAL A 80 -12.64 13.97 2.90
N ARG A 81 -13.15 13.51 4.05
CA ARG A 81 -12.50 12.48 4.87
C ARG A 81 -12.30 11.18 4.11
N PHE A 82 -13.38 10.64 3.52
CA PHE A 82 -13.30 9.39 2.79
C PHE A 82 -12.48 9.52 1.49
N ALA A 83 -12.54 10.66 0.81
CA ALA A 83 -11.74 10.92 -0.40
C ALA A 83 -10.24 10.87 -0.12
N ILE A 84 -9.78 11.56 0.95
CA ILE A 84 -8.37 11.57 1.35
C ILE A 84 -7.93 10.16 1.68
N VAL A 85 -8.61 9.52 2.62
CA VAL A 85 -8.23 8.18 3.08
C VAL A 85 -8.26 7.18 1.92
N GLY A 86 -9.30 7.20 1.09
CA GLY A 86 -9.42 6.35 -0.08
C GLY A 86 -8.24 6.53 -1.04
N THR A 87 -7.80 7.77 -1.26
CA THR A 87 -6.60 8.08 -2.06
C THR A 87 -5.36 7.40 -1.50
N PHE A 88 -5.11 7.52 -0.19
CA PHE A 88 -3.95 6.90 0.45
C PHE A 88 -3.99 5.38 0.36
N LEU A 89 -5.14 4.77 0.68
CA LEU A 89 -5.33 3.33 0.58
C LEU A 89 -5.14 2.82 -0.85
N GLY A 90 -5.60 3.58 -1.86
CA GLY A 90 -5.44 3.26 -3.27
C GLY A 90 -3.99 3.28 -3.76
N ASN A 91 -3.15 4.17 -3.24
CA ASN A 91 -1.76 4.32 -3.67
C ASN A 91 -0.88 3.12 -3.28
N VAL A 92 -1.17 2.42 -2.19
CA VAL A 92 -0.31 1.39 -1.57
C VAL A 92 0.22 0.36 -2.57
N GLY A 93 -0.63 -0.17 -3.45
CA GLY A 93 -0.23 -1.19 -4.42
C GLY A 93 0.84 -0.71 -5.39
N GLY A 94 0.76 0.56 -5.83
CA GLY A 94 1.77 1.15 -6.69
C GLY A 94 3.04 1.57 -5.94
N ILE A 95 2.92 2.07 -4.71
CA ILE A 95 4.09 2.41 -3.86
C ILE A 95 4.92 1.14 -3.60
N ILE A 96 4.28 0.03 -3.22
CA ILE A 96 4.96 -1.25 -2.95
C ILE A 96 5.63 -1.81 -4.20
N GLU A 97 4.97 -1.69 -5.36
CA GLU A 97 5.47 -2.20 -6.63
C GLU A 97 6.40 -1.24 -7.36
N ARG A 98 6.64 -0.05 -6.80
CA ARG A 98 7.42 1.04 -7.41
C ARG A 98 6.92 1.40 -8.81
N SER A 99 5.60 1.43 -8.97
CA SER A 99 4.95 1.79 -10.21
C SER A 99 4.14 3.06 -10.01
N SER A 100 4.67 4.19 -10.48
CA SER A 100 4.04 5.50 -10.37
C SER A 100 2.67 5.51 -11.03
N TYR A 101 2.55 4.86 -12.20
CA TYR A 101 1.27 4.73 -12.90
C TYR A 101 0.23 3.97 -12.06
N LYS A 102 0.62 2.83 -11.46
CA LYS A 102 -0.28 2.04 -10.62
C LYS A 102 -0.71 2.78 -9.37
N ALA A 103 0.20 3.52 -8.75
CA ALA A 103 -0.10 4.29 -7.56
C ALA A 103 -1.02 5.46 -7.89
N LEU A 104 -0.74 6.22 -8.95
CA LEU A 104 -1.59 7.31 -9.40
C LEU A 104 -3.00 6.80 -9.73
N LEU A 105 -3.11 5.74 -10.55
CA LEU A 105 -4.41 5.16 -10.89
C LEU A 105 -5.15 4.64 -9.66
N GLY A 106 -4.43 3.94 -8.77
CA GLY A 106 -5.01 3.44 -7.51
C GLY A 106 -5.46 4.57 -6.59
N GLY A 107 -4.69 5.64 -6.48
CA GLY A 107 -5.04 6.84 -5.72
C GLY A 107 -6.26 7.56 -6.28
N VAL A 108 -6.35 7.73 -7.60
CA VAL A 108 -7.52 8.33 -8.26
C VAL A 108 -8.77 7.47 -8.05
N LEU A 109 -8.69 6.16 -8.28
CA LEU A 109 -9.81 5.25 -8.05
C LEU A 109 -10.21 5.21 -6.57
N GLY A 110 -9.23 5.19 -5.67
CA GLY A 110 -9.45 5.28 -4.23
C GLY A 110 -10.14 6.59 -3.82
N CYS A 111 -9.76 7.72 -4.41
CA CYS A 111 -10.41 9.01 -4.21
C CYS A 111 -11.89 8.97 -4.62
N ILE A 112 -12.16 8.48 -5.84
CA ILE A 112 -13.53 8.33 -6.37
C ILE A 112 -14.36 7.42 -5.46
N GLY A 113 -13.81 6.26 -5.08
CA GLY A 113 -14.47 5.34 -4.14
C GLY A 113 -14.71 5.99 -2.78
N GLY A 114 -13.78 6.81 -2.31
CA GLY A 114 -13.90 7.62 -1.11
C GLY A 114 -15.07 8.60 -1.17
N ILE A 115 -15.16 9.40 -2.24
CA ILE A 115 -16.26 10.35 -2.44
C ILE A 115 -17.60 9.62 -2.43
N ILE A 116 -17.75 8.55 -3.21
CA ILE A 116 -19.00 7.78 -3.27
C ILE A 116 -19.31 7.12 -1.91
N GLY A 117 -18.30 6.55 -1.25
CA GLY A 117 -18.44 5.96 0.09
C GLY A 117 -18.90 6.97 1.14
N GLY A 118 -18.36 8.20 1.10
CA GLY A 118 -18.78 9.32 1.94
C GLY A 118 -20.22 9.76 1.66
N LEU A 119 -20.62 9.86 0.39
CA LEU A 119 -21.99 10.22 -0.01
C LEU A 119 -23.02 9.22 0.52
N ILE A 120 -22.70 7.92 0.44
CA ILE A 120 -23.60 6.85 0.84
C ILE A 120 -23.61 6.65 2.36
N ASN A 121 -22.56 7.06 3.07
CA ASN A 121 -22.42 6.80 4.50
C ASN A 121 -23.60 7.35 5.31
N ARG A 122 -23.97 8.61 5.06
CA ARG A 122 -25.02 9.29 5.83
C ARG A 122 -26.41 8.70 5.57
N PRO A 123 -26.89 8.55 4.32
CA PRO A 123 -28.16 7.88 4.05
C PRO A 123 -28.24 6.48 4.65
N VAL A 124 -27.16 5.69 4.55
CA VAL A 124 -27.13 4.35 5.14
C VAL A 124 -27.21 4.43 6.67
N TYR A 125 -26.48 5.34 7.30
CA TYR A 125 -26.59 5.54 8.75
C TYR A 125 -28.02 5.89 9.17
N ASP A 126 -28.67 6.82 8.46
CA ASP A 126 -30.04 7.26 8.75
C ASP A 126 -31.06 6.12 8.55
N LEU A 127 -30.89 5.28 7.52
CA LEU A 127 -31.72 4.09 7.28
C LEU A 127 -31.65 3.08 8.43
N PHE A 128 -30.51 2.97 9.09
CA PHE A 128 -30.28 2.03 10.18
C PHE A 128 -30.26 2.70 11.57
N ALA A 129 -30.67 3.96 11.71
CA ALA A 129 -30.51 4.74 12.94
C ALA A 129 -31.12 4.09 14.20
N ASN A 130 -32.15 3.24 14.03
CA ASN A 130 -32.79 2.50 15.11
C ASN A 130 -32.00 1.26 15.58
N SER A 131 -30.91 0.90 14.89
CA SER A 131 -30.04 -0.21 15.25
C SER A 131 -28.84 0.26 16.08
N THR A 132 -28.50 -0.49 17.12
CA THR A 132 -27.26 -0.27 17.92
C THR A 132 -25.98 -0.37 17.07
N SER A 133 -26.07 -1.02 15.91
CA SER A 133 -24.96 -1.22 14.97
C SER A 133 -25.02 -0.32 13.74
N ALA A 134 -25.89 0.71 13.73
CA ALA A 134 -26.04 1.66 12.62
C ALA A 134 -24.69 2.23 12.13
N TYR A 135 -23.84 2.64 13.07
CA TYR A 135 -22.52 3.19 12.79
C TYR A 135 -21.60 2.18 12.09
N SER A 136 -21.58 0.93 12.54
CA SER A 136 -20.76 -0.12 11.94
C SER A 136 -21.29 -0.59 10.59
N ILE A 137 -22.61 -0.64 10.41
CA ILE A 137 -23.24 -0.99 9.13
C ILE A 137 -22.96 0.10 8.08
N SER A 138 -23.07 1.38 8.44
CA SER A 138 -22.75 2.47 7.52
C SER A 138 -21.28 2.44 7.09
N HIS A 139 -20.36 2.17 8.04
CA HIS A 139 -18.94 2.04 7.74
C HIS A 139 -18.60 0.78 6.95
N LEU A 140 -19.30 -0.35 7.18
CA LEU A 140 -19.17 -1.55 6.34
C LEU A 140 -19.42 -1.19 4.88
N ILE A 141 -20.56 -0.54 4.61
CA ILE A 141 -21.01 -0.27 3.24
C ILE A 141 -20.08 0.76 2.59
N SER A 142 -19.80 1.86 3.28
CA SER A 142 -18.93 2.91 2.74
C SER A 142 -17.52 2.42 2.45
N TRP A 143 -16.87 1.70 3.37
CA TRP A 143 -15.53 1.16 3.12
C TRP A 143 -15.53 -0.01 2.13
N GLY A 144 -16.63 -0.76 2.03
CA GLY A 144 -16.84 -1.73 0.94
C GLY A 144 -16.81 -1.05 -0.43
N VAL A 145 -17.47 0.11 -0.58
CA VAL A 145 -17.43 0.91 -1.81
C VAL A 145 -16.02 1.45 -2.07
N VAL A 146 -15.31 1.99 -1.07
CA VAL A 146 -13.90 2.40 -1.28
C VAL A 146 -13.05 1.21 -1.74
N GLY A 147 -13.19 0.08 -1.06
CA GLY A 147 -12.46 -1.15 -1.35
C GLY A 147 -12.70 -1.65 -2.77
N LEU A 148 -13.93 -1.56 -3.27
CA LEU A 148 -14.32 -1.89 -4.65
C LEU A 148 -13.40 -1.21 -5.67
N PHE A 149 -13.28 0.12 -5.59
CA PHE A 149 -12.48 0.90 -6.52
C PHE A 149 -10.98 0.64 -6.37
N VAL A 150 -10.49 0.56 -5.12
CA VAL A 150 -9.08 0.23 -4.86
C VAL A 150 -8.72 -1.13 -5.44
N GLY A 151 -9.55 -2.14 -5.24
CA GLY A 151 -9.33 -3.51 -5.71
C GLY A 151 -9.36 -3.66 -7.23
N MET A 152 -10.12 -2.83 -7.93
CA MET A 152 -10.23 -2.83 -9.40
C MET A 152 -8.92 -2.40 -10.09
N THR A 153 -8.07 -1.63 -9.42
CA THR A 153 -6.83 -1.04 -9.96
C THR A 153 -5.94 -2.05 -10.70
N SER A 154 -5.59 -3.16 -10.05
CA SER A 154 -4.68 -4.16 -10.63
C SER A 154 -5.27 -4.85 -11.86
N GLY A 155 -6.58 -5.14 -11.84
CA GLY A 155 -7.28 -5.73 -12.98
C GLY A 155 -7.36 -4.79 -14.18
N LEU A 156 -7.58 -3.49 -13.94
CA LEU A 156 -7.65 -2.47 -14.99
C LEU A 156 -6.31 -2.30 -15.71
N ILE A 157 -5.21 -2.26 -14.96
CA ILE A 157 -3.86 -2.15 -15.55
C ILE A 157 -3.54 -3.34 -16.44
N GLU A 158 -3.94 -4.54 -16.00
CA GLU A 158 -3.74 -5.76 -16.79
C GLU A 158 -4.80 -5.95 -17.89
N ARG A 159 -5.80 -5.06 -17.97
CA ARG A 159 -6.91 -5.10 -18.95
C ARG A 159 -7.61 -6.47 -19.02
N ASN A 160 -7.72 -7.15 -17.88
CA ASN A 160 -8.29 -8.49 -17.82
C ASN A 160 -9.56 -8.50 -16.98
N ARG A 161 -10.72 -8.72 -17.63
CA ARG A 161 -12.04 -8.72 -16.99
C ARG A 161 -12.14 -9.65 -15.78
N LYS A 162 -11.54 -10.85 -15.84
CA LYS A 162 -11.56 -11.81 -14.72
C LYS A 162 -10.79 -11.26 -13.51
N LYS A 163 -9.67 -10.58 -13.74
CA LYS A 163 -8.85 -9.97 -12.69
C LYS A 163 -9.49 -8.69 -12.13
N ILE A 164 -10.20 -7.93 -12.98
CA ILE A 164 -11.03 -6.79 -12.54
C ILE A 164 -12.09 -7.27 -11.55
N ILE A 165 -12.88 -8.29 -11.91
CA ILE A 165 -13.95 -8.82 -11.05
C ILE A 165 -13.37 -9.41 -9.76
N ALA A 166 -12.29 -10.18 -9.84
CA ALA A 166 -11.63 -10.73 -8.65
C ALA A 166 -11.13 -9.64 -7.71
N GLY A 167 -10.50 -8.59 -8.26
CA GLY A 167 -10.05 -7.44 -7.49
C GLY A 167 -11.19 -6.65 -6.87
N LEU A 168 -12.29 -6.46 -7.61
CA LEU A 168 -13.51 -5.80 -7.16
C LEU A 168 -14.11 -6.51 -5.94
N VAL A 169 -14.35 -7.82 -6.06
CA VAL A 169 -14.93 -8.64 -4.96
C VAL A 169 -14.01 -8.65 -3.74
N ALA A 170 -12.71 -8.85 -3.95
CA ALA A 170 -11.71 -8.81 -2.88
C ALA A 170 -11.67 -7.45 -2.17
N GLY A 171 -11.79 -6.38 -2.96
CA GLY A 171 -11.87 -5.01 -2.48
C GLY A 171 -13.10 -4.77 -1.61
N ILE A 172 -14.29 -5.16 -2.07
CA ILE A 172 -15.52 -5.05 -1.29
C ILE A 172 -15.39 -5.80 0.03
N VAL A 173 -14.94 -7.06 -0.01
CA VAL A 173 -14.80 -7.91 1.19
C VAL A 173 -13.79 -7.31 2.17
N GLY A 174 -12.59 -6.96 1.69
CA GLY A 174 -11.54 -6.38 2.53
C GLY A 174 -11.93 -5.03 3.11
N GLY A 175 -12.56 -4.16 2.31
CA GLY A 175 -13.06 -2.86 2.74
C GLY A 175 -14.17 -2.97 3.77
N SER A 176 -15.13 -3.87 3.54
CA SER A 176 -16.26 -4.14 4.46
C SER A 176 -15.79 -4.65 5.82
N ILE A 177 -14.88 -5.64 5.83
CA ILE A 177 -14.28 -6.18 7.06
C ILE A 177 -13.51 -5.08 7.78
N GLY A 178 -12.68 -4.33 7.06
CA GLY A 178 -11.93 -3.20 7.62
C GLY A 178 -12.86 -2.14 8.23
N GLY A 179 -13.95 -1.80 7.53
CA GLY A 179 -14.94 -0.82 7.96
C GLY A 179 -15.65 -1.20 9.25
N ILE A 180 -16.15 -2.44 9.36
CA ILE A 180 -16.73 -2.93 10.61
C ILE A 180 -15.68 -2.89 11.72
N LEU A 181 -14.56 -3.60 11.55
CA LEU A 181 -13.58 -3.76 12.63
C LEU A 181 -13.01 -2.41 13.09
N GLY A 182 -12.75 -1.49 12.15
CA GLY A 182 -12.28 -0.14 12.44
C GLY A 182 -13.33 0.67 13.20
N SER A 183 -14.59 0.62 12.77
CA SER A 183 -15.69 1.33 13.44
C SER A 183 -15.98 0.79 14.85
N THR A 184 -15.92 -0.53 15.04
CA THR A 184 -16.13 -1.16 16.35
C THR A 184 -14.97 -0.87 17.30
N LEU A 185 -13.73 -0.88 16.80
CA LEU A 185 -12.56 -0.47 17.58
C LEU A 185 -12.68 0.99 18.01
N TYR A 186 -13.05 1.87 17.07
CA TYR A 186 -13.26 3.29 17.33
C TYR A 186 -14.30 3.52 18.43
N ALA A 187 -15.49 2.92 18.29
CA ALA A 187 -16.56 3.03 19.27
C ALA A 187 -16.17 2.45 20.63
N GLY A 188 -15.52 1.28 20.65
CA GLY A 188 -15.09 0.64 21.90
C GLY A 188 -14.04 1.45 22.66
N LEU A 189 -13.08 2.06 21.96
CA LEU A 189 -12.04 2.89 22.61
C LEU A 189 -12.55 4.26 23.05
N LEU A 190 -13.63 4.79 22.44
CA LEU A 190 -14.25 6.05 22.85
C LEU A 190 -15.09 5.95 24.12
N MET A 191 -15.61 4.76 24.44
CA MET A 191 -16.49 4.54 25.60
C MET A 191 -15.75 4.50 26.94
N ASP A 192 -14.43 4.72 26.97
CA ASP A 192 -13.65 4.84 28.20
C ASP A 192 -13.50 6.32 28.62
N PRO A 193 -14.34 6.85 29.53
CA PRO A 193 -14.32 8.24 29.94
C PRO A 193 -13.06 8.64 30.72
N SER A 194 -12.23 7.67 31.15
CA SER A 194 -11.06 7.93 31.98
C SER A 194 -9.84 8.47 31.22
N ARG A 195 -9.89 8.55 29.88
CA ARG A 195 -8.74 8.93 29.03
C ARG A 195 -9.03 10.15 28.15
N SER A 196 -9.15 11.33 28.75
CA SER A 196 -9.50 12.57 28.04
C SER A 196 -8.32 13.35 27.43
N SER A 197 -7.19 12.69 27.15
CA SER A 197 -6.09 13.40 26.48
C SER A 197 -6.38 13.58 24.98
N TRP A 198 -6.09 14.76 24.43
CA TRP A 198 -6.20 15.03 22.99
C TRP A 198 -5.43 14.00 22.15
N LEU A 199 -4.25 13.59 22.64
CA LEU A 199 -3.40 12.61 21.97
C LEU A 199 -4.06 11.22 21.89
N THR A 200 -4.80 10.83 22.94
CA THR A 200 -5.54 9.56 22.98
C THR A 200 -6.57 9.49 21.86
N PHE A 201 -7.36 10.55 21.65
CA PHE A 201 -8.35 10.56 20.56
C PHE A 201 -7.70 10.41 19.18
N ARG A 202 -6.56 11.07 18.94
CA ARG A 202 -5.83 10.93 17.66
C ARG A 202 -5.28 9.53 17.47
N PHE A 203 -4.78 8.92 18.54
CA PHE A 203 -4.31 7.54 18.49
C PHE A 203 -5.45 6.56 18.20
N ILE A 204 -6.64 6.76 18.80
CA ILE A 204 -7.84 5.96 18.53
C ILE A 204 -8.26 6.08 17.07
N GLU A 205 -8.34 7.29 16.52
CA GLU A 205 -8.70 7.53 15.12
C GLU A 205 -7.66 6.94 14.15
N ALA A 206 -6.37 7.13 14.42
CA ALA A 206 -5.29 6.55 13.63
C ALA A 206 -5.34 5.02 13.67
N SER A 207 -5.64 4.43 14.82
CA SER A 207 -5.76 2.97 14.98
C SER A 207 -6.95 2.42 14.21
N ALA A 208 -8.10 3.10 14.22
CA ALA A 208 -9.23 2.72 13.38
C ALA A 208 -8.85 2.74 11.89
N GLY A 209 -8.12 3.76 11.44
CA GLY A 209 -7.60 3.81 10.08
C GLY A 209 -6.60 2.69 9.76
N ALA A 210 -5.73 2.37 10.71
CA ALA A 210 -4.79 1.25 10.63
C ALA A 210 -5.52 -0.09 10.41
N VAL A 211 -6.59 -0.33 11.17
CA VAL A 211 -7.43 -1.54 11.08
C VAL A 211 -8.15 -1.62 9.75
N VAL A 212 -8.69 -0.51 9.23
CA VAL A 212 -9.31 -0.50 7.90
C VAL A 212 -8.28 -0.85 6.83
N GLY A 213 -7.12 -0.17 6.87
CA GLY A 213 -6.07 -0.34 5.87
C GLY A 213 -5.44 -1.73 5.86
N ILE A 214 -5.16 -2.32 7.03
CA ILE A 214 -4.56 -3.65 7.13
C ILE A 214 -5.49 -4.72 6.58
N ASN A 215 -6.78 -4.67 6.91
CA ASN A 215 -7.76 -5.68 6.46
C ASN A 215 -8.03 -5.59 4.96
N LEU A 216 -8.20 -4.37 4.43
CA LEU A 216 -8.37 -4.15 2.98
C LEU A 216 -7.20 -4.77 2.21
N TRP A 217 -5.96 -4.43 2.59
CA TRP A 217 -4.78 -4.89 1.88
C TRP A 217 -4.37 -6.32 2.18
N LEU A 218 -4.81 -6.90 3.30
CA LEU A 218 -4.66 -8.32 3.57
C LEU A 218 -5.47 -9.15 2.57
N VAL A 219 -6.75 -8.81 2.38
CA VAL A 219 -7.64 -9.51 1.43
C VAL A 219 -7.21 -9.26 -0.01
N LEU A 220 -6.93 -8.01 -0.39
CA LEU A 220 -6.41 -7.70 -1.72
C LEU A 220 -5.08 -8.39 -1.99
N GLY A 221 -4.16 -8.38 -1.02
CA GLY A 221 -2.88 -9.08 -1.14
C GLY A 221 -3.07 -10.59 -1.32
N LEU A 222 -3.97 -11.22 -0.56
CA LEU A 222 -4.26 -12.64 -0.72
C LEU A 222 -4.76 -12.95 -2.13
N VAL A 223 -5.77 -12.23 -2.62
CA VAL A 223 -6.37 -12.47 -3.94
C VAL A 223 -5.40 -12.12 -5.06
N GLU A 224 -4.66 -11.01 -4.94
CA GLU A 224 -3.64 -10.64 -5.91
C GLU A 224 -2.58 -11.72 -6.03
N LYS A 225 -2.11 -12.26 -4.90
CA LYS A 225 -1.03 -13.24 -4.87
C LYS A 225 -1.48 -14.61 -5.40
N LEU A 226 -2.68 -15.05 -5.06
CA LEU A 226 -3.18 -16.37 -5.41
C LEU A 226 -3.80 -16.43 -6.82
N TYR A 227 -4.49 -15.36 -7.23
CA TYR A 227 -5.28 -15.35 -8.46
C TYR A 227 -4.72 -14.44 -9.56
N ILE A 228 -4.37 -13.19 -9.24
CA ILE A 228 -3.97 -12.19 -10.23
C ILE A 228 -2.53 -12.45 -10.71
N PHE A 229 -1.60 -12.71 -9.79
CA PHE A 229 -0.17 -12.86 -10.07
C PHE A 229 0.30 -14.30 -10.26
N ARG A 230 -0.57 -15.19 -10.73
CA ARG A 230 -0.18 -16.55 -11.14
C ARG A 230 0.64 -16.48 -12.44
N ARG A 231 1.89 -16.06 -12.33
CA ARG A 231 2.85 -15.90 -13.44
C ARG A 231 3.44 -17.26 -13.81
N LYS A 232 3.61 -17.50 -15.12
CA LYS A 232 4.32 -18.67 -15.62
C LYS A 232 5.80 -18.55 -15.25
N GLN A 233 6.43 -19.64 -14.82
CA GLN A 233 7.87 -19.67 -14.63
C GLN A 233 8.55 -19.93 -15.99
N ILE A 234 9.60 -19.16 -16.30
CA ILE A 234 10.46 -19.49 -17.44
C ILE A 234 11.37 -20.64 -17.04
N SER A 235 11.27 -21.76 -17.77
CA SER A 235 12.14 -22.92 -17.59
C SER A 235 13.55 -22.65 -18.15
N ALA A 236 13.66 -22.08 -19.35
CA ALA A 236 14.94 -21.81 -20.03
C ALA A 236 15.03 -20.35 -20.49
N GLY A 237 16.15 -19.67 -20.19
CA GLY A 237 16.35 -18.25 -20.49
C GLY A 237 17.11 -17.49 -19.39
N SER A 238 18.02 -16.60 -19.80
CA SER A 238 18.76 -15.67 -18.94
C SER A 238 18.06 -14.31 -18.80
N GLU A 239 17.00 -14.06 -19.58
CA GLU A 239 16.33 -12.76 -19.67
C GLU A 239 14.81 -12.91 -19.85
N LYS A 240 14.07 -11.84 -19.54
CA LYS A 240 12.62 -11.74 -19.78
C LYS A 240 12.34 -10.85 -20.97
N VAL A 241 11.71 -11.40 -22.00
CA VAL A 241 11.25 -10.63 -23.16
C VAL A 241 9.86 -10.08 -22.86
N CYS A 242 9.62 -8.80 -23.17
CA CYS A 242 8.30 -8.20 -23.05
C CYS A 242 7.39 -8.64 -24.20
N ASP A 243 6.20 -9.18 -23.89
CA ASP A 243 5.25 -9.65 -24.91
C ASP A 243 4.69 -8.53 -25.81
N PHE A 244 4.86 -7.26 -25.43
CA PHE A 244 4.32 -6.12 -26.17
C PHE A 244 5.35 -5.41 -27.04
N CYS A 245 6.50 -5.03 -26.46
CA CYS A 245 7.54 -4.26 -27.17
C CYS A 245 8.81 -5.07 -27.44
N HIS A 246 8.80 -6.37 -27.16
CA HIS A 246 9.91 -7.32 -27.35
C HIS A 246 11.24 -6.94 -26.69
N THR A 247 11.25 -5.94 -25.82
CA THR A 247 12.45 -5.50 -25.09
C THR A 247 12.87 -6.57 -24.10
N GLN A 248 14.17 -6.87 -24.06
CA GLN A 248 14.81 -7.74 -23.08
C GLN A 248 14.99 -7.04 -21.73
N ASN A 249 14.63 -7.74 -20.66
CA ASN A 249 14.67 -7.24 -19.28
C ASN A 249 15.38 -8.25 -18.38
N SER A 250 15.95 -7.74 -17.29
CA SER A 250 16.59 -8.59 -16.29
C SER A 250 15.59 -9.57 -15.66
N LEU A 251 16.06 -10.73 -15.21
CA LEU A 251 15.24 -11.74 -14.51
C LEU A 251 14.55 -11.20 -13.25
N ARG A 252 15.14 -10.17 -12.62
CA ARG A 252 14.58 -9.48 -11.45
C ARG A 252 13.50 -8.45 -11.81
N ALA A 253 13.39 -8.03 -13.08
CA ALA A 253 12.43 -7.03 -13.49
C ALA A 253 10.98 -7.57 -13.40
N TRP A 254 10.09 -6.73 -12.87
CA TRP A 254 8.65 -6.98 -12.77
C TRP A 254 7.86 -6.32 -13.89
N TYR A 255 8.41 -5.23 -14.41
CA TYR A 255 7.88 -4.35 -15.44
C TYR A 255 8.91 -4.20 -16.55
N CYS A 256 8.44 -3.97 -17.78
CA CYS A 256 9.32 -3.70 -18.91
C CYS A 256 9.97 -2.32 -18.74
N LYS A 257 11.30 -2.27 -18.91
CA LYS A 257 12.08 -1.01 -18.82
C LYS A 257 11.71 0.02 -19.89
N ASN A 258 11.16 -0.42 -21.02
CA ASN A 258 10.82 0.43 -22.15
C ASN A 258 9.34 0.88 -22.08
N CYS A 259 8.41 -0.07 -22.13
CA CYS A 259 6.98 0.25 -22.20
C CYS A 259 6.24 0.27 -20.84
N GLY A 260 6.90 -0.08 -19.74
CA GLY A 260 6.28 -0.11 -18.41
C GLY A 260 5.26 -1.24 -18.18
N ARG A 261 4.94 -2.07 -19.17
CA ARG A 261 3.98 -3.18 -19.01
C ARG A 261 4.51 -4.27 -18.08
N THR A 262 3.61 -4.98 -17.40
CA THR A 262 3.93 -6.11 -16.53
C THR A 262 4.52 -7.27 -17.33
N LEU A 263 5.64 -7.82 -16.87
CA LEU A 263 6.23 -9.03 -17.46
C LEU A 263 5.51 -10.27 -16.91
N GLN A 264 4.91 -11.07 -17.80
CA GLN A 264 4.07 -12.22 -17.42
C GLN A 264 4.86 -13.39 -16.82
N PHE A 265 6.18 -13.36 -16.95
CA PHE A 265 7.05 -14.44 -16.54
C PHE A 265 7.83 -14.14 -15.25
N ALA A 266 7.90 -15.13 -14.36
CA ALA A 266 8.78 -15.13 -13.19
C ALA A 266 10.05 -15.92 -13.51
N ALA A 267 11.19 -15.43 -13.01
CA ALA A 267 12.43 -16.19 -13.05
C ALA A 267 12.37 -17.36 -12.05
N SER A 268 12.99 -18.49 -12.37
CA SER A 268 13.16 -19.57 -11.40
C SER A 268 14.02 -19.09 -10.24
N VAL A 269 13.73 -19.58 -9.03
CA VAL A 269 14.45 -19.18 -7.80
C VAL A 269 15.94 -19.51 -7.91
N GLU A 270 16.27 -20.59 -8.61
CA GLU A 270 17.64 -21.06 -8.84
C GLU A 270 18.50 -20.03 -9.59
N LYS A 271 17.89 -19.32 -10.55
CA LYS A 271 18.57 -18.30 -11.37
C LYS A 271 18.64 -16.93 -10.70
N LEU A 272 17.90 -16.73 -9.61
CA LEU A 272 18.00 -15.50 -8.83
C LEU A 272 19.22 -15.61 -7.94
N LYS A 273 20.30 -14.89 -8.27
CA LYS A 273 21.44 -14.72 -7.36
C LYS A 273 20.93 -14.17 -6.03
N ILE A 274 20.89 -15.00 -4.98
CA ILE A 274 20.46 -14.59 -3.64
C ILE A 274 21.67 -13.97 -2.94
N THR A 275 21.55 -12.72 -2.51
CA THR A 275 22.60 -12.06 -1.74
C THR A 275 22.48 -12.45 -0.26
N PRO A 276 23.60 -12.58 0.47
CA PRO A 276 23.58 -12.89 1.91
C PRO A 276 22.95 -11.75 2.72
N TYR A 277 22.98 -10.51 2.22
CA TYR A 277 22.49 -9.30 2.88
C TYR A 277 20.98 -9.04 2.73
N ARG A 278 20.16 -10.11 2.74
CA ARG A 278 18.71 -10.00 2.48
C ARG A 278 17.98 -9.08 3.47
N ALA A 279 18.44 -8.98 4.71
CA ALA A 279 17.85 -8.09 5.71
C ALA A 279 18.10 -6.61 5.37
N LEU A 280 19.35 -6.25 5.04
CA LEU A 280 19.73 -4.90 4.60
C LEU A 280 19.02 -4.49 3.32
N GLU A 281 18.86 -5.42 2.36
CA GLU A 281 18.08 -5.17 1.14
C GLU A 281 16.61 -4.85 1.46
N ARG A 282 16.00 -5.54 2.44
CA ARG A 282 14.63 -5.22 2.89
C ARG A 282 14.54 -3.85 3.53
N ILE A 283 15.51 -3.49 4.38
CA ILE A 283 15.57 -2.18 5.04
C ILE A 283 15.74 -1.06 4.01
N SER A 284 16.69 -1.20 3.09
CA SER A 284 16.88 -0.26 1.95
C SER A 284 15.59 -0.12 1.14
N ASN A 285 14.94 -1.24 0.81
CA ASN A 285 13.68 -1.21 0.09
C ASN A 285 12.55 -0.52 0.86
N ALA A 286 12.52 -0.62 2.19
CA ALA A 286 11.57 0.07 3.06
C ALA A 286 11.82 1.59 3.10
N PHE A 287 13.07 2.03 3.21
CA PHE A 287 13.42 3.46 3.11
C PHE A 287 13.02 4.06 1.76
N LYS A 288 13.28 3.34 0.67
CA LYS A 288 12.85 3.75 -0.67
C LYS A 288 11.33 3.82 -0.80
N PHE A 289 10.60 2.90 -0.17
CA PHE A 289 9.14 2.94 -0.09
C PHE A 289 8.65 4.15 0.70
N LEU A 290 9.23 4.42 1.87
CA LEU A 290 8.91 5.58 2.72
C LEU A 290 9.20 6.91 2.02
N SER A 291 10.32 7.01 1.30
CA SER A 291 10.65 8.17 0.46
C SER A 291 9.54 8.43 -0.56
N TRP A 292 9.15 7.41 -1.31
CA TRP A 292 8.12 7.55 -2.34
C TRP A 292 6.74 7.86 -1.75
N LEU A 293 6.37 7.19 -0.65
CA LEU A 293 5.15 7.47 0.10
C LEU A 293 5.14 8.92 0.61
N SER A 294 6.24 9.40 1.19
CA SER A 294 6.38 10.77 1.67
C SER A 294 6.22 11.79 0.54
N ALA A 295 6.84 11.54 -0.62
CA ALA A 295 6.71 12.43 -1.78
C ALA A 295 5.26 12.50 -2.29
N VAL A 296 4.61 11.36 -2.49
CA VAL A 296 3.22 11.30 -2.98
C VAL A 296 2.25 11.91 -1.97
N ALA A 297 2.36 11.49 -0.70
CA ALA A 297 1.57 12.05 0.40
C ALA A 297 1.75 13.56 0.47
N GLY A 298 3.00 13.99 0.38
CA GLY A 298 3.35 15.40 0.48
C GLY A 298 2.80 16.25 -0.66
N ILE A 299 2.83 15.77 -1.91
CA ILE A 299 2.19 16.49 -3.03
C ILE A 299 0.69 16.68 -2.76
N VAL A 300 -0.01 15.62 -2.34
CA VAL A 300 -1.44 15.69 -2.02
C VAL A 300 -1.69 16.68 -0.89
N ILE A 301 -0.89 16.61 0.18
CA ILE A 301 -0.97 17.52 1.34
C ILE A 301 -0.75 18.97 0.91
N VAL A 302 0.27 19.24 0.10
CA VAL A 302 0.61 20.59 -0.37
C VAL A 302 -0.53 21.18 -1.21
N VAL A 303 -1.10 20.40 -2.14
CA VAL A 303 -2.22 20.86 -2.97
C VAL A 303 -3.45 21.16 -2.11
N ILE A 304 -3.76 20.28 -1.16
CA ILE A 304 -4.88 20.47 -0.23
C ILE A 304 -4.68 21.74 0.59
N ILE A 305 -3.52 21.91 1.24
CA ILE A 305 -3.22 23.08 2.07
C ILE A 305 -3.20 24.36 1.23
N PHE A 306 -2.66 24.31 0.02
CA PHE A 306 -2.68 25.45 -0.91
C PHE A 306 -4.11 25.89 -1.20
N ILE A 307 -4.99 24.95 -1.61
CA ILE A 307 -6.39 25.26 -1.92
C ILE A 307 -7.11 25.80 -0.68
N SER A 308 -6.92 25.19 0.49
CA SER A 308 -7.56 25.66 1.73
C SER A 308 -7.12 27.07 2.12
N LEU A 309 -5.81 27.36 2.07
CA LEU A 309 -5.27 28.67 2.44
C LEU A 309 -5.55 29.74 1.39
N LEU A 310 -5.79 29.37 0.12
CA LEU A 310 -6.08 30.30 -0.97
C LEU A 310 -7.31 31.17 -0.68
N PHE A 311 -8.30 30.60 0.02
CA PHE A 311 -9.52 31.32 0.42
C PHE A 311 -9.30 32.29 1.59
N GLN A 312 -8.27 32.09 2.39
CA GLN A 312 -7.96 32.95 3.53
C GLN A 312 -7.01 34.08 3.13
N ASN A 313 -5.87 33.75 2.53
CA ASN A 313 -4.89 34.71 2.07
C ASN A 313 -3.96 34.10 1.00
N ILE A 314 -3.95 34.69 -0.18
CA ILE A 314 -3.20 34.19 -1.34
C ILE A 314 -1.69 34.12 -1.07
N LEU A 315 -1.10 35.16 -0.46
CA LEU A 315 0.34 35.19 -0.19
C LEU A 315 0.73 34.14 0.85
N PHE A 316 -0.07 34.00 1.90
CA PHE A 316 0.15 32.98 2.93
C PHE A 316 0.04 31.56 2.34
N ALA A 317 -0.95 31.33 1.47
CA ALA A 317 -1.13 30.05 0.79
C ALA A 317 0.10 29.65 -0.04
N ILE A 318 0.63 30.59 -0.83
CA ILE A 318 1.83 30.38 -1.64
C ILE A 318 3.04 30.09 -0.74
N PHE A 319 3.29 30.92 0.27
CA PHE A 319 4.47 30.76 1.13
C PHE A 319 4.45 29.43 1.91
N VAL A 320 3.33 29.09 2.55
CA VAL A 320 3.20 27.87 3.36
C VAL A 320 3.27 26.62 2.48
N SER A 321 2.60 26.61 1.32
CA SER A 321 2.63 25.46 0.42
C SER A 321 4.01 25.22 -0.18
N VAL A 322 4.75 26.27 -0.56
CA VAL A 322 6.13 26.15 -1.05
C VAL A 322 7.06 25.65 0.06
N ALA A 323 6.98 26.23 1.26
CA ALA A 323 7.80 25.80 2.40
C ALA A 323 7.54 24.33 2.74
N LEU A 324 6.28 23.91 2.74
CA LEU A 324 5.88 22.52 2.99
C LEU A 324 6.38 21.58 1.89
N ALA A 325 6.25 21.97 0.61
CA ALA A 325 6.75 21.20 -0.52
C ALA A 325 8.27 20.97 -0.42
N ILE A 326 9.03 22.01 -0.03
CA ILE A 326 10.47 21.91 0.22
C ILE A 326 10.76 20.94 1.37
N ALA A 327 10.04 21.03 2.50
CA ALA A 327 10.23 20.13 3.64
C ALA A 327 9.96 18.65 3.26
N ILE A 328 8.88 18.39 2.52
CA ILE A 328 8.56 17.06 1.99
C ILE A 328 9.66 16.54 1.06
N TYR A 329 10.14 17.41 0.17
CA TYR A 329 11.22 17.06 -0.76
C TYR A 329 12.49 16.67 0.00
N ILE A 330 12.88 17.45 1.03
CA ILE A 330 14.04 17.15 1.88
C ILE A 330 13.87 15.79 2.55
N ILE A 331 12.72 15.51 3.18
CA ILE A 331 12.44 14.21 3.83
C ILE A 331 12.56 13.06 2.81
N SER A 332 11.96 13.22 1.62
CA SER A 332 12.03 12.24 0.56
C SER A 332 13.47 11.96 0.10
N VAL A 333 14.27 13.02 -0.08
CA VAL A 333 15.68 12.94 -0.48
C VAL A 333 16.52 12.24 0.59
N VAL A 334 16.35 12.60 1.87
CA VAL A 334 17.06 11.97 2.99
C VAL A 334 16.77 10.47 3.06
N LEU A 335 15.49 10.08 2.97
CA LEU A 335 15.09 8.67 2.97
C LEU A 335 15.67 7.90 1.77
N ASN A 336 15.70 8.51 0.58
CA ASN A 336 16.32 7.89 -0.58
C ASN A 336 17.85 7.78 -0.43
N GLY A 337 18.50 8.81 0.13
CA GLY A 337 19.93 8.82 0.43
C GLY A 337 20.35 7.69 1.36
N ILE A 338 19.58 7.46 2.44
CA ILE A 338 19.80 6.33 3.36
C ILE A 338 19.68 4.99 2.61
N SER A 339 18.65 4.84 1.77
CA SER A 339 18.47 3.64 0.94
C SER A 339 19.67 3.37 0.03
N GLU A 340 20.20 4.40 -0.64
CA GLU A 340 21.36 4.28 -1.53
C GLU A 340 22.65 3.99 -0.79
N MET A 341 22.86 4.59 0.39
CA MET A 341 24.00 4.30 1.26
C MET A 341 24.04 2.83 1.65
N LEU A 342 22.90 2.25 2.07
CA LEU A 342 22.79 0.83 2.41
C LEU A 342 23.12 -0.07 1.21
N VAL A 343 22.69 0.30 0.00
CA VAL A 343 23.01 -0.45 -1.23
C VAL A 343 24.49 -0.39 -1.55
N LYS A 344 25.14 0.78 -1.42
CA LYS A 344 26.60 0.91 -1.62
C LYS A 344 27.37 0.07 -0.61
N PHE A 345 26.96 0.08 0.66
CA PHE A 345 27.59 -0.74 1.71
C PHE A 345 27.52 -2.23 1.39
N MET A 346 26.36 -2.74 0.93
CA MET A 346 26.23 -4.13 0.49
C MET A 346 27.16 -4.46 -0.69
N LYS A 347 27.31 -3.55 -1.66
CA LYS A 347 28.21 -3.76 -2.82
C LYS A 347 29.68 -3.82 -2.43
N ILE A 348 30.12 -2.96 -1.50
CA ILE A 348 31.51 -2.95 -0.99
C ILE A 348 31.81 -4.29 -0.30
N LYS A 349 30.89 -4.77 0.53
CA LYS A 349 31.04 -6.07 1.21
C LYS A 349 30.96 -7.28 0.29
N GLU A 350 30.32 -7.16 -0.87
CA GLU A 350 30.34 -8.21 -1.91
C GLU A 350 31.63 -8.24 -2.73
N SER A 351 32.44 -7.16 -2.71
CA SER A 351 33.73 -7.09 -3.41
C SER A 351 34.94 -7.46 -2.54
N GLU A 352 34.77 -7.52 -1.22
CA GLU A 352 35.75 -8.05 -0.26
C GLU A 352 35.76 -9.58 -0.27
#